data_AF-A0A957FEP8-F1
#
_entry.id   AF-A0A957FEP8-F1
#
_cell.length_a   1.000
_cell.length_b   1.000
_cell.length_c   1.000
_cell.angle_alpha   90.00
_cell.angle_beta   90.00
_cell.angle_gamma   90.00
#
_symmetry.space_group_name_H-M   'P 1'
#
loop_
_entity.id
_entity.type
_entity.pdbx_description
1 polymer ?
#
loop_
_entity_poly.entity_id
_entity_poly.type
_entity_poly.pdbx_seq_one_letter_code
_entity_poly.pdbx_strand_id
1 'polypeptide(L)'
;DQIRLGWMWQQFWTRFSGKSETGYPNPVAWYRQTFAILGQLRVPIVIMILALIGGAAAGVIVGRMYVLPAGFQAELRGDNIVRNLEQLEMLVGALPYVILAQNVRVLLLMALLGVFTFGVLSILIFMLPIGLIGYIAAQFALAGQNPYTFLLGAILPHAVIEIPALLIAAAAALRWHITVISPPPDRTLSEGFLIAAADFVRLLLGVAVPLLVISAFVEAYVTPQALLHMYGG
;
A
#
# COMPACT_ATOMS: atom_id res chain seq x y z
N ASP A 1 25.31 -4.27 28.34
CA ASP A 1 24.29 -3.30 27.85
C ASP A 1 22.95 -3.51 28.53
N GLN A 2 22.42 -2.47 29.17
CA GLN A 2 21.05 -2.48 29.70
C GLN A 2 20.13 -1.80 28.69
N ILE A 3 19.12 -2.51 28.20
CA ILE A 3 18.11 -1.94 27.31
C ILE A 3 17.32 -0.88 28.08
N ARG A 4 17.51 0.40 27.75
CA ARG A 4 16.81 1.53 28.39
C ARG A 4 15.45 1.77 27.72
N LEU A 5 14.49 0.87 27.97
CA LEU A 5 13.14 0.93 27.37
C LEU A 5 12.46 2.29 27.56
N GLY A 6 12.61 2.93 28.73
CA GLY A 6 12.04 4.24 29.00
C GLY A 6 12.60 5.35 28.10
N TRP A 7 13.90 5.33 27.82
CA TRP A 7 14.51 6.28 26.88
C TRP A 7 14.04 6.00 25.45
N MET A 8 13.96 4.73 25.04
CA MET A 8 13.49 4.37 23.69
C MET A 8 12.05 4.86 23.44
N TRP A 9 11.18 4.61 24.41
CA TRP A 9 9.80 5.09 24.38
C TRP A 9 9.74 6.62 24.34
N GLN A 10 10.55 7.31 25.15
CA GLN A 10 10.59 8.77 25.15
C GLN A 10 11.03 9.35 23.80
N GLN A 11 12.04 8.76 23.15
CA GLN A 11 12.49 9.18 21.81
C GLN A 11 11.38 9.01 20.77
N PHE A 12 10.78 7.81 20.73
CA PHE A 12 9.67 7.51 19.82
C PHE A 12 8.48 8.44 20.07
N TRP A 13 8.02 8.56 21.32
CA TRP A 13 6.84 9.34 21.67
C TRP A 13 7.03 10.84 21.42
N THR A 14 8.22 11.39 21.74
CA THR A 14 8.54 12.79 21.47
C THR A 14 8.46 13.09 19.98
N ARG A 15 9.01 12.21 19.14
CA ARG A 15 8.94 12.35 17.68
C ARG A 15 7.53 12.14 17.13
N PHE A 16 6.81 11.11 17.59
CA PHE A 16 5.45 10.78 17.16
C PHE A 16 4.45 11.89 17.51
N SER A 17 4.45 12.34 18.76
CA SER A 17 3.55 13.40 19.25
C SER A 17 3.89 14.79 18.70
N GLY A 18 5.08 14.98 18.13
CA GLY A 18 5.54 16.28 17.65
C GLY A 18 5.84 17.27 18.77
N LYS A 19 6.06 16.78 20.00
CA LYS A 19 6.38 17.60 21.17
C LYS A 19 7.62 18.45 20.90
N SER A 20 7.51 19.74 21.20
CA SER A 20 8.59 20.73 21.14
C SER A 20 8.94 21.25 22.53
N GLU A 21 9.92 22.13 22.64
CA GLU A 21 10.27 22.83 23.88
C GLU A 21 9.08 23.60 24.47
N THR A 22 8.20 24.13 23.61
CA THR A 22 7.00 24.89 23.99
C THR A 22 5.81 24.01 24.38
N GLY A 23 5.93 22.68 24.28
CA GLY A 23 4.87 21.72 24.61
C GLY A 23 4.34 20.93 23.40
N TYR A 24 3.13 20.38 23.53
CA TYR A 24 2.47 19.57 22.50
C TYR A 24 1.81 20.45 21.43
N PRO A 25 1.92 20.10 20.14
CA PRO A 25 1.28 20.85 19.07
C PRO A 25 -0.24 20.64 19.09
N ASN A 26 -0.99 21.62 18.60
CA ASN A 26 -2.40 21.42 18.24
C ASN A 26 -2.52 20.46 17.02
N PRO A 27 -3.72 19.92 16.72
CA PRO A 27 -3.89 18.95 15.64
C PRO A 27 -3.39 19.43 14.27
N VAL A 28 -3.67 20.69 13.92
CA VAL A 28 -3.25 21.27 12.63
C VAL A 28 -1.72 21.34 12.52
N ALA A 29 -1.04 21.77 13.59
CA ALA A 29 0.41 21.81 13.66
C ALA A 29 1.00 20.39 13.60
N TRP A 30 0.36 19.40 14.23
CA TRP A 30 0.78 18.00 14.14
C TRP A 30 0.70 17.48 12.70
N TYR A 31 -0.39 17.74 11.99
CA TYR A 31 -0.53 17.37 10.58
C TYR A 31 0.51 18.05 9.69
N ARG A 32 0.72 19.36 9.87
CA ARG A 32 1.74 20.10 9.12
C ARG A 32 3.14 19.50 9.31
N GLN A 33 3.50 19.16 10.54
CA GLN A 33 4.75 18.47 10.84
C GLN A 33 4.80 17.07 10.21
N THR A 34 3.70 16.31 10.23
CA THR A 34 3.60 14.98 9.61
C THR A 34 3.80 15.09 8.08
N PHE A 35 3.16 16.04 7.41
CA PHE A 35 3.35 16.27 5.97
C PHE A 35 4.77 16.72 5.61
N ALA A 36 5.46 17.44 6.50
CA ALA A 36 6.85 17.82 6.28
C ALA A 36 7.80 16.60 6.17
N ILE A 37 7.42 15.44 6.73
CA ILE A 37 8.18 14.18 6.60
C ILE A 37 8.24 13.72 5.14
N LEU A 38 7.21 13.99 4.33
CA LEU A 38 7.14 13.57 2.92
C LEU A 38 8.34 14.10 2.11
N GLY A 39 8.86 15.28 2.45
CA GLY A 39 10.05 15.84 1.80
C GLY A 39 11.30 14.98 1.95
N GLN A 40 11.35 14.11 2.96
CA GLN A 40 12.47 13.21 3.25
C GLN A 40 12.32 11.84 2.58
N LEU A 41 11.18 11.57 1.93
CA LEU A 41 10.87 10.27 1.33
C LEU A 41 11.21 10.18 -0.16
N ARG A 42 11.83 11.19 -0.77
CA ARG A 42 12.09 11.23 -2.22
C ARG A 42 12.78 9.98 -2.76
N VAL A 43 13.89 9.58 -2.15
CA VAL A 43 14.66 8.39 -2.58
C VAL A 43 13.87 7.10 -2.33
N PRO A 44 13.33 6.84 -1.11
CA PRO A 44 12.47 5.69 -0.88
C PRO A 44 11.27 5.62 -1.84
N ILE A 45 10.60 6.74 -2.13
CA ILE A 45 9.48 6.81 -3.08
C ILE A 45 9.93 6.35 -4.47
N VAL A 46 11.07 6.82 -4.97
CA VAL A 46 11.60 6.38 -6.27
C VAL A 46 11.86 4.87 -6.28
N ILE A 47 12.47 4.33 -5.22
CA ILE A 47 12.70 2.88 -5.10
C ILE A 47 11.38 2.12 -5.11
N MET A 48 10.37 2.57 -4.35
CA MET A 48 9.07 1.92 -4.29
C MET A 48 8.30 2.04 -5.62
N ILE A 49 8.43 3.14 -6.36
CA ILE A 49 7.86 3.28 -7.71
C ILE A 49 8.51 2.28 -8.67
N LEU A 50 9.84 2.15 -8.65
CA LEU A 50 10.55 1.16 -9.46
C LEU A 50 10.12 -0.26 -9.09
N ALA A 51 9.94 -0.55 -7.80
CA ALA A 51 9.39 -1.82 -7.34
C ALA A 51 7.96 -2.04 -7.85
N LEU A 52 7.10 -1.02 -7.86
CA LEU A 52 5.74 -1.10 -8.38
C LEU A 52 5.74 -1.46 -9.88
N ILE A 53 6.56 -0.78 -10.67
CA ILE A 53 6.74 -1.05 -12.10
C ILE A 53 7.29 -2.46 -12.33
N GLY A 54 8.32 -2.84 -11.57
CA GLY A 54 8.93 -4.17 -11.64
C GLY A 54 7.95 -5.28 -11.26
N GLY A 55 7.13 -5.07 -10.22
CA GLY A 55 6.09 -5.99 -9.79
C GLY A 55 5.01 -6.17 -10.85
N ALA A 56 4.51 -5.08 -11.42
CA ALA A 56 3.55 -5.13 -12.52
C ALA A 56 4.10 -5.88 -13.75
N ALA A 57 5.33 -5.57 -14.15
CA ALA A 57 6.00 -6.23 -15.28
C ALA A 57 6.21 -7.73 -15.01
N ALA A 58 6.70 -8.09 -13.81
CA ALA A 58 6.85 -9.47 -13.40
C ALA A 58 5.50 -10.20 -13.41
N GLY A 59 4.43 -9.57 -12.91
CA GLY A 59 3.08 -10.09 -12.96
C GLY A 59 2.62 -10.43 -14.38
N VAL A 60 2.81 -9.51 -15.33
CA VAL A 60 2.46 -9.73 -16.74
C VAL A 60 3.29 -10.87 -17.36
N ILE A 61 4.59 -10.91 -17.09
CA ILE A 61 5.48 -11.97 -17.58
C ILE A 61 5.04 -13.34 -17.05
N VAL A 62 4.84 -13.45 -15.74
CA VAL A 62 4.36 -14.67 -15.08
C VAL A 62 2.98 -15.07 -15.62
N GLY A 63 2.08 -14.12 -15.85
CA GLY A 63 0.76 -14.39 -16.42
C GLY A 63 0.81 -14.98 -17.82
N ARG A 64 1.77 -14.57 -18.65
CA ARG A 64 1.99 -15.16 -19.97
C ARG A 64 2.66 -16.53 -19.91
N MET A 65 3.48 -16.79 -18.90
CA MET A 65 4.13 -18.09 -18.70
C MET A 65 3.18 -19.14 -18.10
N TYR A 66 2.36 -18.73 -17.14
CA TYR A 66 1.46 -19.58 -16.39
C TYR A 66 0.00 -19.19 -16.65
N VAL A 67 -0.48 -19.66 -17.80
CA VAL A 67 -1.85 -19.45 -18.27
C VAL A 67 -2.82 -20.22 -17.38
N LEU A 68 -3.92 -19.58 -16.97
CA LEU A 68 -4.95 -20.24 -16.19
C LEU A 68 -5.59 -21.41 -16.97
N PRO A 69 -6.03 -22.48 -16.30
CA PRO A 69 -6.76 -23.57 -16.94
C PRO A 69 -8.00 -23.08 -17.70
N ALA A 70 -8.40 -23.79 -18.75
CA ALA A 70 -9.47 -23.38 -19.66
C ALA A 70 -10.81 -23.06 -18.96
N GLY A 71 -11.14 -23.77 -17.86
CA GLY A 71 -12.32 -23.47 -17.06
C GLY A 71 -12.30 -22.06 -16.47
N PHE A 72 -11.17 -21.63 -15.89
CA PHE A 72 -11.02 -20.28 -15.34
C PHE A 72 -10.96 -19.22 -16.45
N GLN A 73 -10.33 -19.52 -17.59
CA GLN A 73 -10.32 -18.61 -18.74
C GLN A 73 -11.73 -18.33 -19.28
N ALA A 74 -12.64 -19.31 -19.21
CA ALA A 74 -14.03 -19.12 -19.60
C ALA A 74 -14.77 -18.12 -18.69
N GLU A 75 -14.46 -18.10 -17.39
CA GLU A 75 -15.04 -17.16 -16.42
C GLU A 75 -14.58 -15.71 -16.64
N LEU A 76 -13.43 -15.51 -17.27
CA LEU A 76 -12.90 -14.19 -17.63
C LEU A 76 -13.53 -13.60 -18.91
N ARG A 77 -14.56 -14.24 -19.48
CA ARG A 77 -15.28 -13.68 -20.63
C ARG A 77 -16.37 -12.71 -20.18
N GLY A 78 -16.62 -11.67 -20.98
CA GLY A 78 -17.54 -10.57 -20.65
C GLY A 78 -18.89 -11.00 -20.06
N ASP A 79 -19.60 -11.92 -20.72
CA ASP A 79 -20.92 -12.39 -20.28
C ASP A 79 -20.89 -13.06 -18.89
N ASN A 80 -19.83 -13.82 -18.59
CA ASN A 80 -19.64 -14.47 -17.30
C ASN A 80 -19.19 -13.47 -16.23
N ILE A 81 -18.41 -12.46 -16.59
CA ILE A 81 -17.99 -11.38 -15.69
C ILE A 81 -19.23 -10.64 -15.16
N VAL A 82 -20.13 -10.18 -16.04
CA VAL A 82 -21.34 -9.45 -15.63
C VAL A 82 -22.19 -10.31 -14.69
N ARG A 83 -22.44 -11.58 -15.08
CA ARG A 83 -23.22 -12.51 -14.26
C ARG A 83 -22.59 -12.76 -12.88
N ASN A 84 -21.27 -12.94 -12.83
CA ASN A 84 -20.54 -13.15 -11.58
C ASN A 84 -20.54 -11.87 -10.71
N LEU A 85 -20.49 -10.69 -11.31
CA LEU A 85 -20.52 -9.40 -10.61
C LEU A 85 -21.89 -9.09 -10.03
N GLU A 86 -22.99 -9.36 -10.73
CA GLU A 86 -24.34 -9.19 -10.19
C GLU A 86 -24.57 -10.08 -8.95
N GLN A 87 -24.01 -11.29 -8.95
CA GLN A 87 -24.04 -12.18 -7.79
C GLN A 87 -23.13 -11.69 -6.65
N LEU A 88 -21.99 -11.09 -7.00
CA LEU A 88 -21.03 -10.56 -6.04
C LEU A 88 -21.42 -9.21 -5.46
N GLU A 89 -22.13 -8.32 -6.16
CA GLU A 89 -22.52 -7.00 -5.66
C GLU A 89 -23.32 -7.11 -4.36
N MET A 90 -24.17 -8.13 -4.26
CA MET A 90 -24.95 -8.46 -3.06
C MET A 90 -24.08 -8.99 -1.88
N LEU A 91 -22.87 -9.50 -2.15
CA LEU A 91 -21.89 -10.03 -1.19
C LEU A 91 -20.73 -9.05 -0.87
N VAL A 92 -20.32 -8.22 -1.85
CA VAL A 92 -19.12 -7.36 -1.85
C VAL A 92 -19.40 -5.98 -1.25
N GLY A 93 -20.66 -5.50 -1.33
CA GLY A 93 -21.09 -4.31 -0.58
C GLY A 93 -21.01 -4.48 0.95
N ALA A 94 -20.65 -5.67 1.43
CA ALA A 94 -20.77 -6.02 2.83
C ALA A 94 -19.75 -5.32 3.73
N LEU A 95 -18.47 -5.10 3.41
CA LEU A 95 -17.54 -4.60 4.42
C LEU A 95 -16.32 -3.83 3.86
N PRO A 96 -16.40 -2.52 3.61
CA PRO A 96 -15.22 -1.64 3.44
C PRO A 96 -14.16 -1.85 4.54
N TYR A 97 -14.62 -2.25 5.74
CA TYR A 97 -13.75 -2.66 6.84
C TYR A 97 -12.82 -3.82 6.50
N VAL A 98 -13.25 -4.85 5.75
CA VAL A 98 -12.41 -6.00 5.40
C VAL A 98 -11.32 -5.59 4.42
N ILE A 99 -11.66 -4.78 3.41
CA ILE A 99 -10.71 -4.19 2.46
C ILE A 99 -9.66 -3.35 3.22
N LEU A 100 -10.12 -2.45 4.08
CA LEU A 100 -9.25 -1.63 4.91
C LEU A 100 -8.35 -2.48 5.81
N ALA A 101 -8.91 -3.46 6.52
CA ALA A 101 -8.17 -4.32 7.42
C ALA A 101 -7.11 -5.13 6.68
N GLN A 102 -7.41 -5.57 5.45
CA GLN A 102 -6.45 -6.26 4.60
C GLN A 102 -5.29 -5.36 4.18
N ASN A 103 -5.58 -4.15 3.68
CA ASN A 103 -4.55 -3.20 3.28
C ASN A 103 -3.67 -2.75 4.47
N VAL A 104 -4.27 -2.46 5.62
CA VAL A 104 -3.53 -2.14 6.86
C VAL A 104 -2.69 -3.34 7.31
N ARG A 105 -3.23 -4.56 7.28
CA ARG A 105 -2.50 -5.78 7.63
C ARG A 105 -1.27 -5.97 6.74
N VAL A 106 -1.40 -5.77 5.43
CA VAL A 106 -0.27 -5.85 4.49
C VAL A 106 0.79 -4.80 4.82
N LEU A 107 0.40 -3.54 5.08
CA LEU A 107 1.34 -2.50 5.48
C LEU A 107 2.08 -2.82 6.79
N LEU A 108 1.37 -3.38 7.78
CA LEU A 108 1.99 -3.79 9.05
C LEU A 108 2.95 -4.98 8.88
N LEU A 109 2.56 -5.99 8.10
CA LEU A 109 3.42 -7.13 7.79
C LEU A 109 4.69 -6.69 7.04
N MET A 110 4.51 -5.85 6.02
CA MET A 110 5.58 -5.24 5.25
C MET A 110 6.55 -4.46 6.16
N ALA A 111 6.01 -3.61 7.04
CA ALA A 111 6.81 -2.81 7.96
C ALA A 111 7.53 -3.67 9.01
N LEU A 112 6.87 -4.68 9.58
CA LEU A 112 7.47 -5.54 10.60
C LEU A 112 8.57 -6.45 10.02
N LEU A 113 8.27 -7.14 8.92
CA LEU A 113 9.21 -8.07 8.29
C LEU A 113 10.38 -7.33 7.61
N GLY A 114 10.15 -6.11 7.13
CA GLY A 114 11.20 -5.26 6.60
C GLY A 114 12.25 -4.88 7.64
N VAL A 115 11.90 -4.75 8.93
CA VAL A 115 12.88 -4.49 10.00
C VAL A 115 13.93 -5.60 10.07
N PHE A 116 13.51 -6.87 9.99
CA PHE A 116 14.40 -8.02 10.09
C PHE A 116 15.18 -8.31 8.80
N THR A 117 14.79 -7.70 7.69
CA THR A 117 15.37 -7.96 6.36
C THR A 117 15.92 -6.70 5.70
N PHE A 118 16.12 -5.64 6.48
CA PHE A 118 16.63 -4.35 6.04
C PHE A 118 15.88 -3.78 4.82
N GLY A 119 14.56 -3.99 4.78
CA GLY A 119 13.66 -3.50 3.74
C GLY A 119 13.41 -4.45 2.58
N VAL A 120 14.13 -5.58 2.47
CA VAL A 120 13.92 -6.53 1.35
C VAL A 120 12.51 -7.09 1.34
N LEU A 121 12.02 -7.63 2.47
CA LEU A 121 10.65 -8.12 2.54
C LEU A 121 9.63 -6.99 2.43
N SER A 122 9.98 -5.75 2.82
CA SER A 122 9.12 -4.60 2.62
C SER A 122 8.84 -4.38 1.13
N ILE A 123 9.89 -4.41 0.31
CA ILE A 123 9.78 -4.25 -1.14
C ILE A 123 9.01 -5.42 -1.76
N LEU A 124 9.37 -6.66 -1.41
CA LEU A 124 8.74 -7.85 -1.98
C LEU A 124 7.24 -7.91 -1.65
N ILE A 125 6.85 -7.66 -0.40
CA ILE A 125 5.43 -7.66 0.01
C ILE A 125 4.66 -6.54 -0.70
N PHE A 126 5.25 -5.35 -0.84
CA PHE A 126 4.65 -4.25 -1.58
C PHE A 126 4.44 -4.56 -3.07
N MET A 127 5.31 -5.37 -3.68
CA MET A 127 5.18 -5.80 -5.07
C MET A 127 4.05 -6.81 -5.30
N LEU A 128 3.63 -7.57 -4.28
CA LEU A 128 2.69 -8.69 -4.47
C LEU A 128 1.33 -8.25 -5.03
N PRO A 129 0.63 -7.24 -4.47
CA PRO A 129 -0.69 -6.84 -4.98
C PRO A 129 -0.63 -6.35 -6.43
N ILE A 130 0.36 -5.51 -6.76
CA ILE A 130 0.49 -4.99 -8.14
C ILE A 130 0.94 -6.08 -9.13
N GLY A 131 1.76 -7.03 -8.68
CA GLY A 131 2.12 -8.20 -9.47
C GLY A 131 0.92 -9.11 -9.75
N LEU A 132 0.04 -9.29 -8.77
CA LEU A 132 -1.21 -10.03 -8.96
C LEU A 132 -2.14 -9.30 -9.96
N ILE A 133 -2.25 -7.97 -9.88
CA ILE A 133 -3.01 -7.18 -10.87
C ILE A 133 -2.41 -7.36 -12.27
N GLY A 134 -1.09 -7.28 -12.43
CA GLY A 134 -0.41 -7.52 -13.71
C GLY A 134 -0.63 -8.94 -14.25
N TYR A 135 -0.60 -9.94 -13.36
CA TYR A 135 -0.91 -11.32 -13.70
C TYR A 135 -2.34 -11.47 -14.22
N ILE A 136 -3.33 -10.96 -13.48
CA ILE A 136 -4.74 -11.03 -13.85
C ILE A 136 -4.99 -10.29 -15.17
N ALA A 137 -4.42 -9.09 -15.35
CA ALA A 137 -4.56 -8.35 -16.60
C ALA A 137 -4.03 -9.14 -17.81
N ALA A 138 -2.91 -9.87 -17.65
CA ALA A 138 -2.42 -10.76 -18.69
C ALA A 138 -3.39 -11.93 -18.98
N GLN A 139 -4.06 -12.49 -17.96
CA GLN A 139 -5.07 -13.53 -18.17
C GLN A 139 -6.28 -12.99 -18.95
N PHE A 140 -6.77 -11.78 -18.65
CA PHE A 140 -7.83 -11.14 -19.43
C PHE A 140 -7.46 -11.01 -20.91
N ALA A 141 -6.23 -10.59 -21.21
CA ALA A 141 -5.74 -10.51 -22.58
C ALA A 141 -5.71 -11.89 -23.28
N LEU A 142 -5.29 -12.94 -22.56
CA LEU A 142 -5.27 -14.31 -23.07
C LEU A 142 -6.67 -14.91 -23.25
N ALA A 143 -7.64 -14.47 -22.45
CA ALA A 143 -9.06 -14.81 -22.59
C ALA A 143 -9.76 -14.10 -23.76
N GLY A 144 -9.03 -13.25 -24.50
CA GLY A 144 -9.57 -12.46 -25.62
C GLY A 144 -10.29 -11.18 -25.18
N GLN A 145 -10.19 -10.78 -23.91
CA GLN A 145 -10.71 -9.51 -23.41
C GLN A 145 -9.67 -8.39 -23.55
N ASN A 146 -10.14 -7.15 -23.58
CA ASN A 146 -9.24 -6.00 -23.48
C ASN A 146 -8.79 -5.83 -22.01
N PRO A 147 -7.48 -5.99 -21.69
CA PRO A 147 -6.99 -5.84 -20.32
C PRO A 147 -7.16 -4.42 -19.77
N TYR A 148 -7.23 -3.40 -20.62
CA TYR A 148 -7.48 -2.03 -20.18
C TYR A 148 -8.90 -1.85 -19.66
N THR A 149 -9.89 -2.57 -20.18
CA THR A 149 -11.26 -2.55 -19.64
C THR A 149 -11.28 -3.04 -18.20
N PHE A 150 -10.57 -4.14 -17.91
CA PHE A 150 -10.39 -4.62 -16.54
C PHE A 150 -9.65 -3.60 -15.65
N LEU A 151 -8.52 -3.05 -16.11
CA LEU A 151 -7.74 -2.10 -15.31
C LEU A 151 -8.52 -0.80 -15.01
N LEU A 152 -9.26 -0.28 -15.99
CA LEU A 152 -10.02 0.96 -15.82
C LEU A 152 -11.29 0.76 -14.98
N GLY A 153 -11.94 -0.40 -15.08
CA GLY A 153 -13.18 -0.67 -14.34
C GLY A 153 -12.94 -1.24 -12.95
N ALA A 154 -12.05 -2.21 -12.83
CA ALA A 154 -11.84 -2.96 -11.59
C ALA A 154 -10.76 -2.35 -10.69
N ILE A 155 -9.81 -1.58 -11.23
CA ILE A 155 -8.65 -1.10 -10.46
C ILE A 155 -8.67 0.42 -10.30
N LEU A 156 -8.77 1.16 -11.41
CA LEU A 156 -8.60 2.61 -11.41
C LEU A 156 -9.46 3.36 -10.37
N PRO A 157 -10.77 3.06 -10.16
CA PRO A 157 -11.62 3.88 -9.32
C PRO A 157 -11.08 4.07 -7.90
N HIS A 158 -10.60 3.00 -7.27
CA HIS A 158 -10.03 3.05 -5.92
C HIS A 158 -8.51 3.24 -5.92
N ALA A 159 -7.80 2.70 -6.93
CA ALA A 159 -6.34 2.73 -6.98
C ALA A 159 -5.73 4.15 -7.07
N VAL A 160 -6.48 5.13 -7.59
CA VAL A 160 -6.04 6.55 -7.59
C VAL A 160 -5.84 7.10 -6.16
N ILE A 161 -6.51 6.53 -5.16
CA ILE A 161 -6.38 6.88 -3.75
C ILE A 161 -5.48 5.89 -3.02
N GLU A 162 -5.64 4.60 -3.31
CA GLU A 162 -4.88 3.52 -2.67
C GLU A 162 -3.38 3.63 -2.94
N ILE A 163 -2.99 3.76 -4.22
CA ILE A 163 -1.58 3.71 -4.62
C ILE A 163 -0.77 4.82 -3.93
N PRO A 164 -1.20 6.10 -3.89
CA PRO A 164 -0.51 7.12 -3.11
C PRO A 164 -0.41 6.80 -1.62
N ALA A 165 -1.47 6.25 -1.01
CA ALA A 165 -1.48 5.90 0.41
C ALA A 165 -0.48 4.79 0.74
N LEU A 166 -0.50 3.71 -0.05
CA LEU A 166 0.43 2.59 0.08
C LEU A 166 1.87 3.03 -0.20
N LEU A 167 2.09 3.86 -1.22
CA LEU A 167 3.41 4.35 -1.60
C LEU A 167 4.04 5.20 -0.49
N ILE A 168 3.28 6.09 0.14
CA ILE A 168 3.75 6.90 1.27
C ILE A 168 4.12 6.01 2.46
N ALA A 169 3.26 5.07 2.84
CA ALA A 169 3.52 4.17 3.96
C ALA A 169 4.73 3.25 3.69
N ALA A 170 4.83 2.69 2.49
CA ALA A 170 5.94 1.81 2.10
C ALA A 170 7.27 2.57 1.99
N ALA A 171 7.27 3.78 1.45
CA ALA A 171 8.45 4.63 1.41
C ALA A 171 8.93 5.01 2.83
N ALA A 172 8.00 5.32 3.74
CA ALA A 172 8.33 5.60 5.14
C ALA A 172 8.87 4.37 5.88
N ALA A 173 8.29 3.19 5.64
CA ALA A 173 8.78 1.92 6.17
C ALA A 173 10.18 1.61 5.65
N LEU A 174 10.42 1.74 4.35
CA LEU A 174 11.74 1.51 3.76
C LEU A 174 12.80 2.46 4.35
N ARG A 175 12.49 3.75 4.51
CA ARG A 175 13.38 4.71 5.20
C ARG A 175 13.71 4.25 6.61
N TRP A 176 12.72 3.73 7.33
CA TRP A 176 12.93 3.17 8.66
C TRP A 176 13.88 1.96 8.63
N HIS A 177 13.68 1.01 7.72
CA HIS A 177 14.50 -0.20 7.64
C HIS A 177 15.96 0.07 7.25
N ILE A 178 16.18 0.96 6.28
CA ILE A 178 17.54 1.29 5.80
C ILE A 178 18.35 2.11 6.80
N THR A 179 17.71 2.64 7.85
CA THR A 179 18.43 3.37 8.92
C THR A 179 19.47 2.50 9.62
N VAL A 180 19.28 1.17 9.61
CA VAL A 180 20.25 0.21 10.15
C VAL A 180 21.52 0.11 9.29
N ILE A 181 21.41 0.34 7.99
CA ILE A 181 22.53 0.30 7.05
C ILE A 181 23.21 1.67 6.96
N SER A 182 22.41 2.74 6.91
CA SER A 182 22.88 4.11 6.75
C SER A 182 22.24 5.01 7.80
N PRO A 183 22.80 5.05 9.03
CA PRO A 183 22.30 5.93 10.07
C PRO A 183 22.56 7.40 9.72
N PRO A 184 21.71 8.34 10.17
CA PRO A 184 21.94 9.77 10.00
C PRO A 184 23.28 10.22 10.63
N PRO A 185 24.04 11.15 10.01
CA PRO A 185 25.35 11.56 10.50
C PRO A 185 25.35 12.19 11.90
N ASP A 186 24.21 12.75 12.31
CA ASP A 186 24.03 13.54 13.53
C ASP A 186 23.39 12.74 14.68
N ARG A 187 23.19 11.43 14.53
CA ARG A 187 22.46 10.60 15.50
C ARG A 187 23.09 9.22 15.67
N THR A 188 22.88 8.63 16.84
CA THR A 188 23.16 7.22 17.03
C THR A 188 22.21 6.35 16.19
N LEU A 189 22.62 5.12 15.88
CA LEU A 189 21.78 4.15 15.18
C LEU A 189 20.41 3.97 15.86
N SER A 190 20.39 3.80 17.19
CA SER A 190 19.15 3.60 17.94
C SER A 190 18.22 4.82 17.89
N GLU A 191 18.76 6.04 17.98
CA GLU A 191 17.97 7.27 17.86
C GLU A 191 17.38 7.41 16.46
N GLY A 192 18.20 7.25 15.42
CA GLY A 192 17.75 7.31 14.04
C GLY A 192 16.64 6.30 13.74
N PHE A 193 16.82 5.07 14.20
CA PHE A 193 15.85 3.99 14.00
C PHE A 193 14.51 4.30 14.68
N LEU A 194 14.52 4.77 15.93
CA LEU A 194 13.30 5.12 16.68
C LEU A 194 12.59 6.33 16.07
N ILE A 195 13.35 7.33 15.61
CA ILE A 195 12.80 8.51 14.93
C ILE A 195 12.14 8.11 13.61
N ALA A 196 12.78 7.26 12.82
CA ALA A 196 12.22 6.80 11.55
C ALA A 196 11.00 5.88 11.76
N ALA A 197 11.00 5.06 12.81
CA ALA A 197 9.82 4.29 13.22
C ALA A 197 8.64 5.21 13.59
N ALA A 198 8.90 6.27 14.37
CA ALA A 198 7.88 7.26 14.72
C ALA A 198 7.36 8.00 13.48
N ASP A 199 8.23 8.37 12.54
CA ASP A 199 7.85 8.98 11.27
C ASP A 199 6.94 8.06 10.44
N PHE A 200 7.27 6.77 10.35
CA PHE A 200 6.42 5.75 9.72
C PHE A 200 5.04 5.70 10.37
N VAL A 201 4.95 5.61 11.71
CA VAL A 201 3.66 5.55 12.40
C VAL A 201 2.85 6.84 12.23
N ARG A 202 3.50 8.01 12.21
CA ARG A 202 2.82 9.30 11.93
C ARG A 202 2.21 9.31 10.53
N LEU A 203 2.95 8.87 9.51
CA LEU A 203 2.45 8.83 8.14
C LEU A 203 1.42 7.72 7.93
N LEU A 204 1.59 6.57 8.58
CA LEU A 204 0.62 5.48 8.54
C LEU A 204 -0.72 5.95 9.09
N LEU A 205 -0.76 6.46 10.32
CA LEU A 205 -2.01 6.84 10.99
C LEU A 205 -2.56 8.19 10.51
N GLY A 206 -1.69 9.15 10.21
CA GLY A 206 -2.08 10.50 9.83
C GLY A 206 -2.39 10.66 8.34
N VAL A 207 -1.86 9.81 7.46
CA VAL A 207 -2.00 10.00 6.01
C VAL A 207 -2.53 8.73 5.33
N ALA A 208 -1.81 7.61 5.43
CA ALA A 208 -2.15 6.41 4.68
C ALA A 208 -3.48 5.79 5.12
N VAL A 209 -3.72 5.60 6.42
CA VAL A 209 -4.98 5.00 6.92
C VAL A 209 -6.20 5.85 6.53
N PRO A 210 -6.23 7.18 6.72
CA PRO A 210 -7.35 8.01 6.25
C PRO A 210 -7.61 7.87 4.74
N LEU A 211 -6.56 7.84 3.91
CA LEU A 211 -6.71 7.65 2.47
C LEU A 211 -7.21 6.23 2.13
N LEU A 212 -6.71 5.21 2.82
CA LEU A 212 -7.17 3.82 2.64
C LEU A 212 -8.62 3.64 3.07
N VAL A 213 -9.10 4.36 4.09
CA VAL A 213 -10.52 4.40 4.43
C VAL A 213 -11.31 4.88 3.22
N ILE A 214 -10.97 6.04 2.65
CA ILE A 214 -11.66 6.59 1.48
C ILE A 214 -11.59 5.59 0.31
N SER A 215 -10.41 5.04 0.04
CA SER A 215 -10.20 4.03 -1.00
C SER A 215 -11.10 2.80 -0.83
N ALA A 216 -11.21 2.28 0.39
CA ALA A 216 -12.03 1.10 0.68
C ALA A 216 -13.53 1.34 0.46
N PHE A 217 -14.02 2.57 0.73
CA PHE A 217 -15.39 2.95 0.39
C PHE A 217 -15.59 3.04 -1.13
N VAL A 218 -14.63 3.63 -1.85
CA VAL A 218 -14.66 3.68 -3.32
C VAL A 218 -14.60 2.26 -3.90
N GLU A 219 -13.77 1.39 -3.34
CA GLU A 219 -13.64 0.00 -3.78
C GLU A 219 -14.92 -0.82 -3.54
N ALA A 220 -15.56 -0.66 -2.39
CA ALA A 220 -16.77 -1.41 -2.07
C ALA A 220 -18.01 -0.95 -2.86
N TYR A 221 -18.12 0.35 -3.18
CA TYR A 221 -19.36 0.92 -3.73
C TYR A 221 -19.24 1.42 -5.17
N VAL A 222 -18.08 1.93 -5.59
CA VAL A 222 -17.91 2.56 -6.92
C VAL A 222 -17.27 1.58 -7.90
N THR A 223 -16.26 0.82 -7.48
CA THR A 223 -15.56 -0.13 -8.36
C THR A 223 -16.50 -1.17 -8.99
N PRO A 224 -17.46 -1.81 -8.28
CA PRO A 224 -18.37 -2.78 -8.89
C PRO A 224 -19.24 -2.14 -9.97
N GLN A 225 -19.75 -0.93 -9.72
CA GLN A 225 -20.58 -0.18 -10.67
C GLN A 225 -19.79 0.23 -11.91
N ALA A 226 -18.56 0.71 -11.73
CA ALA A 226 -17.67 1.04 -12.84
C ALA A 226 -17.41 -0.19 -13.72
N LEU A 227 -17.16 -1.35 -13.11
CA LEU A 227 -16.91 -2.58 -13.83
C LEU A 227 -18.15 -3.09 -14.58
N LEU A 228 -19.34 -3.03 -13.96
CA LEU A 228 -20.61 -3.34 -14.61
C LEU A 228 -20.88 -2.43 -15.81
N HIS A 229 -20.64 -1.12 -15.69
CA HIS A 229 -20.82 -0.21 -16.82
C HIS A 229 -19.86 -0.52 -17.98
N MET A 230 -18.62 -0.92 -17.69
CA MET A 230 -17.63 -1.24 -18.72
C MET A 230 -17.88 -2.55 -19.47
N TYR A 231 -18.49 -3.55 -18.81
CA TYR A 231 -18.75 -4.88 -19.41
C TYR A 231 -20.22 -5.13 -19.79
N GLY A 232 -21.17 -4.42 -19.16
CA GLY A 232 -22.61 -4.59 -19.33
C GLY A 232 -23.25 -3.71 -20.41
N GLY A 233 -22.57 -2.63 -20.84
CA GLY A 233 -23.10 -1.64 -21.79
C GLY A 233 -23.89 -0.51 -21.14
#